data_AF-A0A832KMR8-F1
#
_entry.id   AF-A0A832KMR8-F1
#
_cell.length_a   1.000
_cell.length_b   1.000
_cell.length_c   1.000
_cell.angle_alpha   90.00
_cell.angle_beta   90.00
_cell.angle_gamma   90.00
#
_symmetry.space_group_name_H-M   'P 1'
#
loop_
_entity.id
_entity.type
_entity.pdbx_description
1 polymer ?
#
loop_
_entity_poly.entity_id
_entity_poly.type
_entity_poly.pdbx_seq_one_letter_code
_entity_poly.pdbx_strand_id
1 'polypeptide(L)'
;MDSAKRDNKELMKPTAPKFLPENPTLEELWQYFYEMAYLFARSKNLVSSLGCYTDAFLIRGNAMHSSDKDWLDFFRRQFAIYLMGKKRISCSLCEGDMIHDFLKDEYESIRVALAESELPFHSENLAAWFASLELDFPWCVEEDESDCANG
;
A
#
# COMPACT_ATOMS: atom_id res chain seq x y z
N MET A 1 24.10 37.52 0.05
CA MET A 1 24.13 36.05 0.14
C MET A 1 23.08 35.68 1.15
N ASP A 2 21.86 35.41 0.70
CA ASP A 2 20.74 35.10 1.61
C ASP A 2 19.96 33.89 1.09
N SER A 3 20.28 32.77 1.74
CA SER A 3 19.35 31.76 2.25
C SER A 3 18.19 31.34 1.35
N ALA A 4 18.46 30.39 0.46
CA ALA A 4 17.45 29.46 -0.07
C ALA A 4 16.78 28.69 1.09
N LYS A 5 15.62 29.16 1.55
CA LYS A 5 14.77 28.44 2.49
C LYS A 5 13.77 27.58 1.73
N ARG A 6 14.06 26.28 1.71
CA ARG A 6 13.15 25.14 1.86
C ARG A 6 11.67 25.40 1.55
N ASP A 7 11.27 25.04 0.33
CA ASP A 7 9.89 24.68 -0.01
C ASP A 7 9.94 23.38 -0.82
N ASN A 8 10.09 22.24 -0.15
CA ASN A 8 10.01 20.93 -0.80
C ASN A 8 9.53 19.84 0.16
N LYS A 9 8.45 20.14 0.89
CA LYS A 9 7.74 19.16 1.72
C LYS A 9 6.22 19.33 1.63
N GLU A 10 5.71 19.70 0.46
CA GLU A 10 4.32 19.48 0.09
C GLU A 10 4.21 18.14 -0.64
N LEU A 11 4.56 17.05 0.05
CA LEU A 11 4.01 15.74 -0.28
C LEU A 11 2.52 15.84 0.01
N MET A 12 1.73 16.03 -1.05
CA MET A 12 0.29 16.35 -1.04
C MET A 12 -0.44 15.73 0.15
N LYS A 13 -0.83 16.58 1.10
CA LYS A 13 -1.74 16.17 2.19
C LYS A 13 -3.13 15.95 1.59
N PRO A 14 -3.82 14.85 1.91
CA PRO A 14 -5.16 14.61 1.38
C PRO A 14 -6.11 15.73 1.79
N THR A 15 -6.81 16.30 0.81
CA THR A 15 -7.92 17.23 1.01
C THR A 15 -9.14 16.50 1.58
N ALA A 16 -10.13 17.25 2.09
CA ALA A 16 -11.37 16.64 2.58
C ALA A 16 -12.06 15.84 1.46
N PRO A 17 -12.61 14.64 1.75
CA PRO A 17 -13.20 13.75 0.74
C PRO A 17 -14.33 14.45 0.02
N LYS A 18 -14.19 14.57 -1.31
CA LYS A 18 -15.27 15.02 -2.17
C LYS A 18 -16.25 13.88 -2.37
N PHE A 19 -17.55 14.19 -2.45
CA PHE A 19 -18.54 13.20 -2.84
C PHE A 19 -18.26 12.74 -4.27
N LEU A 20 -18.32 11.42 -4.50
CA LEU A 20 -18.17 10.84 -5.82
C LEU A 20 -19.37 11.24 -6.73
N PRO A 21 -19.13 11.55 -8.01
CA PRO A 21 -20.21 11.74 -8.98
C PRO A 21 -20.94 10.42 -9.29
N GLU A 22 -22.09 10.47 -9.97
CA GLU A 22 -22.89 9.27 -10.31
C GLU A 22 -22.12 8.23 -11.14
N ASN A 23 -21.18 8.69 -11.98
CA ASN A 23 -20.30 7.84 -12.79
C ASN A 23 -18.84 8.30 -12.62
N PRO A 24 -18.16 7.88 -11.54
CA PRO A 24 -16.80 8.31 -11.28
C PRO A 24 -15.82 7.68 -12.26
N THR A 25 -14.84 8.47 -12.67
CA THR A 25 -13.64 7.96 -13.33
C THR A 25 -12.83 7.10 -12.36
N LEU A 26 -11.95 6.23 -12.89
CA LEU A 26 -11.01 5.48 -12.06
C LEU A 26 -10.14 6.41 -11.20
N GLU A 27 -9.80 7.58 -11.75
CA GLU A 27 -9.02 8.59 -11.05
C GLU A 27 -9.73 9.14 -9.81
N GLU A 28 -10.98 9.57 -9.97
CA GLU A 28 -11.81 10.04 -8.88
C GLU A 28 -12.04 8.94 -7.82
N LEU A 29 -12.16 7.69 -8.28
CA LEU A 29 -12.41 6.56 -7.39
C LEU A 29 -11.20 6.25 -6.50
N TRP A 30 -10.00 6.09 -7.05
CA TRP A 30 -8.82 5.83 -6.21
C TRP A 30 -8.47 7.02 -5.33
N GLN A 31 -8.69 8.25 -5.80
CA GLN A 31 -8.49 9.47 -4.99
C GLN A 31 -9.42 9.48 -3.78
N TYR A 32 -10.70 9.17 -3.98
CA TYR A 32 -11.67 9.09 -2.89
C TYR A 32 -11.27 8.06 -1.82
N PHE A 33 -10.89 6.85 -2.24
CA PHE A 33 -10.44 5.83 -1.29
C PHE A 33 -9.17 6.24 -0.56
N TYR A 34 -8.22 6.89 -1.24
CA TYR A 34 -7.00 7.41 -0.62
C TYR A 34 -7.29 8.49 0.43
N GLU A 35 -8.18 9.44 0.13
CA GLU A 35 -8.62 10.48 1.08
C GLU A 35 -9.34 9.86 2.29
N MET A 36 -10.22 8.88 2.07
CA MET A 36 -10.91 8.14 3.13
C MET A 36 -9.94 7.35 4.01
N ALA A 37 -8.92 6.71 3.41
CA ALA A 37 -7.92 5.96 4.14
C ALA A 37 -7.16 6.83 5.14
N TYR A 38 -6.81 8.05 4.73
CA TYR A 38 -6.15 9.03 5.59
C TYR A 38 -7.06 9.50 6.73
N LEU A 39 -8.35 9.74 6.47
CA LEU A 39 -9.31 10.09 7.52
C LEU A 39 -9.51 8.96 8.54
N PHE A 40 -9.60 7.71 8.08
CA PHE A 40 -9.70 6.56 8.96
C PHE A 40 -8.43 6.36 9.79
N ALA A 41 -7.25 6.55 9.20
CA ALA A 41 -5.98 6.52 9.94
C ALA A 41 -5.97 7.57 11.07
N ARG A 42 -6.40 8.80 10.76
CA ARG A 42 -6.47 9.90 11.74
C ARG A 42 -7.48 9.66 12.85
N SER A 43 -8.59 8.98 12.56
CA SER A 43 -9.60 8.60 13.55
C SER A 43 -9.26 7.30 14.30
N LYS A 44 -8.09 6.72 14.06
CA LYS A 44 -7.64 5.43 14.63
C LYS A 44 -8.54 4.25 14.26
N ASN A 45 -9.32 4.37 13.18
CA ASN A 45 -10.05 3.25 12.61
C ASN A 45 -9.12 2.47 11.67
N LEU A 46 -8.40 1.52 12.26
CA LEU A 46 -7.33 0.78 11.59
C LEU A 46 -7.84 -0.07 10.43
N VAL A 47 -8.90 -0.85 10.66
CA VAL A 47 -9.47 -1.78 9.68
C VAL A 47 -9.97 -1.04 8.44
N SER A 48 -10.74 0.04 8.63
CA SER A 48 -11.23 0.83 7.50
C SER A 48 -10.10 1.57 6.78
N SER A 49 -9.07 2.03 7.51
CA SER A 49 -7.92 2.69 6.89
C SER A 49 -7.13 1.74 5.99
N LEU A 50 -6.83 0.54 6.47
CA LEU A 50 -6.13 -0.49 5.69
C LEU A 50 -6.93 -0.88 4.45
N GLY A 51 -8.24 -1.11 4.60
CA GLY A 51 -9.12 -1.42 3.48
C GLY A 51 -9.11 -0.32 2.41
N CYS A 52 -9.32 0.94 2.82
CA CYS A 52 -9.35 2.06 1.88
C CYS A 52 -7.99 2.30 1.21
N TYR A 53 -6.86 2.16 1.92
CA TYR A 53 -5.54 2.26 1.29
C TYR A 53 -5.34 1.15 0.26
N THR A 54 -5.72 -0.08 0.61
CA THR A 54 -5.58 -1.24 -0.28
C THR A 54 -6.43 -1.06 -1.55
N ASP A 55 -7.68 -0.63 -1.41
CA ASP A 55 -8.56 -0.37 -2.55
C ASP A 55 -8.03 0.76 -3.43
N ALA A 56 -7.53 1.84 -2.82
CA ALA A 56 -6.94 2.97 -3.57
C ALA A 56 -5.82 2.50 -4.49
N PHE A 57 -4.85 1.72 -3.98
CA PHE A 57 -3.70 1.29 -4.79
C PHE A 57 -4.02 0.14 -5.75
N LEU A 58 -5.01 -0.72 -5.45
CA LEU A 58 -5.52 -1.68 -6.42
C LEU A 58 -6.20 -1.00 -7.62
N ILE A 59 -7.03 0.02 -7.36
CA ILE A 59 -7.74 0.76 -8.41
C ILE A 59 -6.74 1.58 -9.23
N ARG A 60 -5.83 2.28 -8.55
CA ARG A 60 -4.79 3.11 -9.18
C ARG A 60 -3.85 2.30 -10.06
N GLY A 61 -3.43 1.11 -9.63
CA GLY A 61 -2.65 0.16 -10.42
C GLY A 61 -3.43 -0.54 -11.55
N ASN A 62 -4.69 -0.16 -11.78
CA ASN A 62 -5.62 -0.79 -12.73
C ASN A 62 -5.80 -2.31 -12.48
N ALA A 63 -5.58 -2.76 -11.25
CA ALA A 63 -5.67 -4.16 -10.87
C ALA A 63 -7.10 -4.58 -10.50
N MET A 64 -8.04 -3.64 -10.31
CA MET A 64 -9.44 -3.94 -9.95
C MET A 64 -10.16 -4.86 -10.94
N HIS A 65 -9.74 -4.85 -12.21
CA HIS A 65 -10.28 -5.71 -13.26
C HIS A 65 -9.41 -6.94 -13.55
N SER A 66 -8.39 -7.21 -12.72
CA SER A 66 -7.57 -8.40 -12.86
C SER A 66 -8.43 -9.66 -12.73
N SER A 67 -8.31 -10.57 -13.70
CA SER A 67 -8.89 -11.91 -13.60
C SER A 67 -8.10 -12.82 -12.66
N ASP A 68 -6.88 -12.43 -12.31
CA ASP A 68 -6.01 -13.15 -11.37
C ASP A 68 -6.43 -12.84 -9.93
N LYS A 69 -7.21 -13.76 -9.34
CA LYS A 69 -7.65 -13.68 -7.94
C LYS A 69 -6.52 -13.91 -6.95
N ASP A 70 -5.53 -14.74 -7.31
CA ASP A 70 -4.38 -15.05 -6.46
C ASP A 70 -3.54 -13.78 -6.27
N TRP A 71 -3.34 -12.99 -7.34
CA TRP A 71 -2.71 -11.67 -7.27
C TRP A 71 -3.46 -10.72 -6.33
N LEU A 72 -4.79 -10.61 -6.48
CA LEU A 72 -5.59 -9.70 -5.67
C LEU A 72 -5.49 -10.05 -4.17
N ASP A 73 -5.56 -11.33 -3.83
CA ASP A 73 -5.47 -11.79 -2.44
C ASP A 73 -4.05 -11.64 -1.88
N PHE A 74 -3.02 -11.92 -2.70
CA PHE A 74 -1.63 -11.65 -2.35
C PHE A 74 -1.40 -10.16 -2.06
N PHE A 75 -1.78 -9.28 -2.99
CA PHE A 75 -1.60 -7.84 -2.84
C PHE A 75 -2.31 -7.32 -1.59
N ARG A 76 -3.58 -7.64 -1.39
CA ARG A 76 -4.37 -7.17 -0.24
C ARG A 76 -3.69 -7.52 1.08
N ARG A 77 -3.20 -8.76 1.18
CA ARG A 77 -2.56 -9.26 2.39
C ARG A 77 -1.20 -8.60 2.60
N GLN A 78 -0.34 -8.61 1.60
CA GLN A 78 1.03 -8.12 1.70
C GLN A 78 1.07 -6.59 1.87
N PHE A 79 0.21 -5.86 1.17
CA PHE A 79 0.08 -4.41 1.35
C PHE A 79 -0.45 -4.05 2.74
N ALA A 80 -1.39 -4.83 3.30
CA ALA A 80 -1.83 -4.63 4.67
C ALA A 80 -0.71 -4.90 5.69
N ILE A 81 0.08 -5.97 5.50
CA ILE A 81 1.26 -6.26 6.33
C ILE A 81 2.25 -5.09 6.28
N TYR A 82 2.56 -4.60 5.08
CA TYR A 82 3.41 -3.43 4.89
C TYR A 82 2.92 -2.23 5.70
N LEU A 83 1.66 -1.84 5.54
CA LEU A 83 1.08 -0.70 6.25
C LEU A 83 1.07 -0.89 7.77
N MET A 84 0.82 -2.10 8.25
CA MET A 84 0.82 -2.44 9.68
C MET A 84 2.24 -2.41 10.29
N GLY A 85 3.28 -2.68 9.50
CA GLY A 85 4.66 -2.59 9.95
C GLY A 85 5.14 -1.14 10.19
N LYS A 86 4.40 -0.14 9.69
CA LYS A 86 4.73 1.28 9.87
C LYS A 86 4.34 1.78 11.27
N LYS A 87 5.16 2.67 11.84
CA LYS A 87 4.88 3.37 13.11
C LYS A 87 3.52 4.08 13.10
N ARG A 88 3.10 4.59 11.94
CA ARG A 88 1.79 5.18 11.69
C ARG A 88 1.28 4.68 10.34
N ILE A 89 0.00 4.33 10.27
CA ILE A 89 -0.64 3.94 9.02
C ILE A 89 -0.78 5.18 8.15
N SER A 90 0.15 5.31 7.22
CA SER A 90 0.16 6.34 6.20
C SER A 90 0.99 5.83 5.03
N CYS A 91 0.53 6.12 3.83
CA CYS A 91 1.26 5.81 2.61
C CYS A 91 1.09 6.99 1.66
N SER A 92 2.18 7.52 1.13
CA SER A 92 2.10 8.52 0.06
C SER A 92 1.77 7.85 -1.29
N LEU A 93 1.32 8.61 -2.29
CA LEU A 93 1.04 8.04 -3.62
C LEU A 93 2.28 7.39 -4.25
N CYS A 94 3.42 8.09 -4.25
CA CYS A 94 4.66 7.55 -4.81
C CYS A 94 5.12 6.29 -4.05
N GLU A 95 5.01 6.32 -2.73
CA GLU A 95 5.37 5.16 -1.90
C GLU A 95 4.46 3.96 -2.18
N GLY A 96 3.14 4.16 -2.28
CA GLY A 96 2.22 3.07 -2.55
C GLY A 96 2.35 2.55 -3.98
N ASP A 97 2.66 3.40 -4.96
CA ASP A 97 3.00 2.97 -6.32
C ASP A 97 4.29 2.11 -6.31
N MET A 98 5.33 2.52 -5.58
CA MET A 98 6.56 1.75 -5.44
C MET A 98 6.34 0.38 -4.78
N ILE A 99 5.54 0.34 -3.71
CA ILE A 99 5.23 -0.92 -3.02
C ILE A 99 4.33 -1.80 -3.90
N HIS A 100 3.42 -1.21 -4.68
CA HIS A 100 2.60 -1.96 -5.62
C HIS A 100 3.47 -2.68 -6.67
N ASP A 101 4.42 -1.98 -7.26
CA ASP A 101 5.34 -2.55 -8.25
C ASP A 101 6.23 -3.63 -7.61
N PHE A 102 6.79 -3.36 -6.43
CA PHE A 102 7.54 -4.36 -5.65
C PHE A 102 6.73 -5.64 -5.41
N LEU A 103 5.49 -5.51 -4.94
CA LEU A 103 4.63 -6.67 -4.68
C LEU A 103 4.33 -7.44 -5.97
N LYS A 104 4.20 -6.74 -7.09
CA LYS A 104 3.94 -7.38 -8.38
C LYS A 104 5.14 -8.21 -8.84
N ASP A 105 6.34 -7.65 -8.75
CA ASP A 105 7.58 -8.35 -9.09
C ASP A 105 7.77 -9.59 -8.21
N GLU A 106 7.53 -9.47 -6.90
CA GLU A 106 7.59 -10.60 -5.97
C GLU A 106 6.56 -11.67 -6.31
N TYR A 107 5.32 -11.27 -6.60
CA TYR A 107 4.27 -12.21 -6.98
C TYR A 107 4.63 -12.96 -8.27
N GLU A 108 5.11 -12.27 -9.30
CA GLU A 108 5.50 -12.90 -10.56
C GLU A 108 6.68 -13.88 -10.36
N SER A 109 7.69 -13.49 -9.57
CA SER A 109 8.82 -14.34 -9.17
C SER A 109 8.34 -15.62 -8.48
N ILE A 110 7.42 -15.48 -7.52
CA ILE A 110 6.79 -16.60 -6.80
C ILE A 110 6.04 -17.52 -7.77
N ARG A 111 5.28 -16.96 -8.72
CA ARG A 111 4.54 -17.75 -9.71
C ARG A 111 5.47 -18.56 -10.62
N VAL A 112 6.61 -17.99 -11.01
CA VAL A 112 7.65 -18.72 -11.77
C VAL A 112 8.23 -19.85 -10.93
N ALA A 113 8.64 -19.59 -9.70
CA ALA A 113 9.20 -20.60 -8.81
C ALA A 113 8.24 -21.77 -8.54
N LEU A 114 6.93 -21.48 -8.42
CA LEU A 114 5.90 -22.51 -8.28
C LEU A 114 5.74 -23.35 -9.54
N ALA A 115 5.81 -22.73 -10.72
CA ALA A 115 5.70 -23.45 -12.00
C ALA A 115 6.92 -24.34 -12.27
N GLU A 116 8.09 -23.95 -11.78
CA GLU A 116 9.35 -24.69 -11.88
C GLU A 116 9.56 -25.72 -10.76
N SER A 117 8.66 -25.76 -9.77
CA SER A 117 8.79 -26.67 -8.63
C SER A 117 8.67 -28.13 -9.07
N GLU A 118 9.63 -28.96 -8.65
CA GLU A 118 9.59 -30.41 -8.85
C GLU A 118 8.46 -31.09 -8.04
N LEU A 119 7.93 -30.40 -7.03
CA LEU A 119 6.84 -30.88 -6.19
C LEU A 119 5.51 -30.25 -6.62
N PRO A 120 4.45 -31.04 -6.86
CA PRO A 120 3.16 -30.50 -7.24
C PRO A 120 2.55 -29.70 -6.10
N PHE A 121 2.62 -28.37 -6.21
CA PHE A 121 2.00 -27.46 -5.25
C PHE A 121 0.48 -27.51 -5.43
N HIS A 122 -0.24 -27.97 -4.41
CA HIS A 122 -1.70 -28.00 -4.47
C HIS A 122 -2.23 -26.57 -4.32
N SER A 123 -3.03 -26.14 -5.30
CA SER A 123 -3.60 -24.78 -5.35
C SER A 123 -4.45 -24.43 -4.12
N GLU A 124 -5.03 -25.43 -3.46
CA GLU A 124 -5.81 -25.27 -2.23
C GLU A 124 -4.99 -24.68 -1.06
N ASN A 125 -3.65 -24.76 -1.13
CA ASN A 125 -2.74 -24.23 -0.11
C ASN A 125 -2.09 -22.89 -0.49
N LEU A 126 -2.39 -22.32 -1.68
CA LEU A 126 -1.75 -21.07 -2.14
C LEU A 126 -2.02 -19.90 -1.19
N ALA A 127 -3.27 -19.71 -0.77
CA ALA A 127 -3.63 -18.64 0.14
C ALA A 127 -2.95 -18.77 1.52
N ALA A 128 -2.84 -20.00 2.04
CA ALA A 128 -2.14 -20.28 3.30
C ALA A 128 -0.64 -20.07 3.16
N TRP A 129 -0.07 -20.40 2.01
CA TRP A 129 1.34 -20.19 1.73
C TRP A 129 1.67 -18.70 1.55
N PHE A 130 0.87 -17.94 0.81
CA PHE A 130 0.98 -16.48 0.74
C PHE A 130 0.86 -15.82 2.12
N ALA A 131 0.09 -16.41 3.02
CA ALA A 131 -0.01 -15.98 4.41
C ALA A 131 1.26 -16.24 5.23
N SER A 132 2.09 -17.19 4.82
CA SER A 132 3.37 -17.52 5.46
C SER A 132 4.57 -16.79 4.87
N LEU A 133 4.39 -16.04 3.78
CA LEU A 133 5.48 -15.28 3.16
C LEU A 133 5.83 -14.06 4.02
N GLU A 134 7.11 -13.97 4.38
CA GLU A 134 7.70 -12.81 5.03
C GLU A 134 8.51 -12.04 3.99
N LEU A 135 7.91 -11.01 3.41
CA LEU A 135 8.60 -10.11 2.49
C LEU A 135 9.43 -9.10 3.30
N ASP A 136 10.65 -8.84 2.84
CA ASP A 136 11.54 -7.85 3.45
C ASP A 136 11.18 -6.44 2.96
N PHE A 137 10.16 -5.86 3.61
CA PHE A 137 9.67 -4.54 3.23
C PHE A 137 10.65 -3.44 3.63
N PRO A 138 10.84 -2.42 2.77
CA PRO A 138 11.71 -1.29 3.05
C PRO A 138 11.02 -0.27 3.97
N TRP A 139 10.67 -0.68 5.19
CA TRP A 139 10.13 0.25 6.18
C TRP A 139 11.21 1.28 6.51
N CYS A 140 11.05 2.52 6.03
CA CYS A 140 11.84 3.64 6.52
C CYS A 140 11.55 3.80 8.01
N VAL A 141 12.42 3.26 8.85
CA VAL A 141 12.46 3.58 10.27
C VAL A 141 12.96 5.01 10.33
N GLU A 142 12.04 5.99 10.31
CA GLU A 142 12.42 7.34 10.70
C GLU A 142 12.92 7.24 12.15
N GLU A 143 14.25 7.31 12.32
CA GLU A 143 14.87 7.48 13.63
C GLU A 143 14.25 8.74 14.24
N ASP A 144 13.71 8.61 15.46
CA ASP A 144 13.14 9.74 16.17
C ASP A 144 14.24 10.79 16.40
N GLU A 145 14.29 11.84 15.57
CA GLU A 145 15.02 13.09 15.85
C GLU A 145 14.31 13.86 16.99
N SER A 146 14.10 13.21 18.14
CA SER A 146 13.49 13.83 19.33
C SER A 146 14.19 13.46 20.63
N ASP A 147 15.52 13.33 20.62
CA ASP A 147 16.33 13.30 21.86
C ASP A 147 17.56 14.23 21.85
N CYS A 148 17.69 15.12 20.86
CA CYS A 148 18.77 16.12 20.83
C CYS A 148 18.23 17.56 20.93
N ALA A 149 17.36 17.80 21.91
CA ALA A 149 17.01 19.15 22.36
C ALA A 149 16.58 19.13 23.83
N ASN A 150 17.48 18.70 24.71
CA ASN A 150 17.60 19.17 26.11
C ASN A 150 18.74 18.39 26.80
N GLY A 151 19.94 18.96 26.80
CA GLY A 151 21.09 18.57 27.60
C GLY A 151 22.02 19.76 27.77
#